data_AF-A0A351BED1-F1
#
_entry.id   AF-A0A351BED1-F1
#
_cell.length_a   1.000
_cell.length_b   1.000
_cell.length_c   1.000
_cell.angle_alpha   90.00
_cell.angle_beta   90.00
_cell.angle_gamma   90.00
#
_symmetry.space_group_name_H-M   'P 1'
#
loop_
_entity.id
_entity.type
_entity.pdbx_description
1 polymer ?
#
loop_
_entity_poly.entity_id
_entity_poly.type
_entity_poly.pdbx_seq_one_letter_code
_entity_poly.pdbx_strand_id
1 'polypeptide(L)' 'RGARAIKWLPSAQNIDPADARCERFYAKLAALRMPLITHAGDERAVHGFGEHLGNPLRLRRPLDAGVRVVVAHCASLG' A
#
# COMPACT_ATOMS: atom_id res chain seq x y z
N ARG A 1 -22.86 6.73 -7.69
CA ARG A 1 -21.46 7.22 -7.51
C ARG A 1 -20.82 6.43 -6.38
N GLY A 2 -19.52 6.12 -6.40
CA GLY A 2 -18.86 5.35 -5.34
C GLY A 2 -17.33 5.44 -5.44
N ALA A 3 -16.61 4.92 -4.44
CA ALA A 3 -15.15 4.92 -4.43
C ALA A 3 -14.56 4.22 -5.67
N ARG A 4 -13.36 4.64 -6.07
CA ARG A 4 -12.66 4.14 -7.27
C ARG A 4 -11.24 3.67 -7.00
N ALA A 5 -10.70 3.95 -5.82
CA ALA A 5 -9.38 3.55 -5.38
C ALA A 5 -9.32 3.61 -3.85
N ILE A 6 -8.34 2.92 -3.28
CA ILE A 6 -7.91 3.09 -1.88
C ILE A 6 -6.54 3.76 -1.88
N LYS A 7 -6.28 4.64 -0.90
CA LYS A 7 -4.96 5.28 -0.68
C LYS A 7 -4.40 4.89 0.69
N TRP A 8 -3.18 4.39 0.72
CA TRP A 8 -2.43 4.09 1.95
C TRP A 8 -1.11 4.86 2.05
N LEU A 9 -0.74 5.18 3.29
CA LEU A 9 0.58 5.68 3.69
C LEU A 9 1.12 4.73 4.77
N PRO A 10 1.72 3.58 4.39
CA PRO A 10 2.10 2.50 5.31
C PRO A 10 2.86 2.97 6.55
N SER A 11 3.92 3.76 6.34
CA SER A 11 4.78 4.28 7.41
C SER A 11 4.03 5.22 8.36
N ALA A 12 3.09 6.03 7.88
CA ALA A 12 2.30 6.94 8.73
C ALA A 12 1.10 6.24 9.40
N GLN A 13 0.56 5.18 8.80
CA GLN A 13 -0.66 4.50 9.24
C GLN A 13 -0.39 3.21 10.03
N ASN A 14 0.88 2.83 10.21
CA ASN A 14 1.29 1.56 10.82
C ASN A 14 0.72 0.33 10.11
N ILE A 15 0.67 0.37 8.77
CA ILE A 15 0.20 -0.75 7.95
C ILE A 15 1.43 -1.44 7.39
N ASP A 16 1.57 -2.74 7.60
CA ASP A 16 2.54 -3.56 6.88
C ASP A 16 1.84 -4.23 5.68
N PRO A 17 2.16 -3.84 4.43
CA PRO A 17 1.54 -4.44 3.26
C PRO A 17 1.88 -5.94 3.07
N ALA A 18 2.92 -6.43 3.73
CA ALA A 18 3.30 -7.83 3.71
C ALA A 18 2.56 -8.66 4.77
N ASP A 19 1.80 -8.06 5.68
CA ASP A 19 1.14 -8.76 6.77
C ASP A 19 -0.01 -9.67 6.27
N ALA A 20 -0.14 -10.86 6.85
CA ALA A 20 -1.18 -11.83 6.51
C ALA A 20 -2.59 -11.31 6.80
N ARG A 21 -2.72 -10.38 7.74
CA ARG A 21 -4.00 -9.73 8.05
C ARG A 21 -4.58 -8.96 6.86
N CYS A 22 -3.74 -8.56 5.89
CA CYS A 22 -4.17 -7.83 4.70
C CYS A 22 -4.71 -8.74 3.58
N GLU A 23 -4.58 -10.07 3.66
CA GLU A 23 -4.96 -10.99 2.57
C GLU A 23 -6.42 -10.84 2.14
N ARG A 24 -7.35 -10.86 3.10
CA ARG A 24 -8.79 -10.70 2.80
C ARG A 24 -9.10 -9.36 2.15
N PHE A 25 -8.35 -8.33 2.53
CA PHE A 25 -8.48 -7.00 1.95
C PHE A 25 -8.02 -6.98 0.49
N TYR A 26 -6.86 -7.58 0.20
CA TYR A 26 -6.35 -7.70 -1.16
C TYR A 26 -7.23 -8.54 -2.08
N ALA A 27 -7.73 -9.67 -1.58
CA ALA A 27 -8.70 -10.49 -2.31
C ALA A 27 -9.94 -9.68 -2.69
N LYS A 28 -10.43 -8.82 -1.78
CA LYS A 28 -11.58 -7.95 -2.06
C LYS A 28 -11.25 -6.85 -3.07
N LEU A 29 -10.09 -6.22 -2.98
CA LEU A 29 -9.64 -5.22 -3.95
C LEU A 29 -9.52 -5.81 -5.36
N ALA A 30 -8.90 -6.98 -5.49
CA ALA A 30 -8.78 -7.69 -6.76
C ALA A 30 -10.15 -8.04 -7.34
N ALA A 31 -11.05 -8.62 -6.54
CA ALA A 31 -12.42 -8.96 -6.97
C ALA A 31 -13.23 -7.73 -7.43
N LEU A 32 -13.05 -6.58 -6.77
CA LEU A 32 -13.70 -5.32 -7.15
C LEU A 32 -12.97 -4.57 -8.27
N ARG A 33 -11.80 -5.04 -8.72
CA ARG A 33 -10.88 -4.32 -9.61
C ARG A 33 -10.57 -2.91 -9.10
N MET A 34 -10.48 -2.75 -7.78
CA MET A 34 -10.21 -1.47 -7.14
C MET A 34 -8.70 -1.33 -6.90
N PRO A 35 -8.02 -0.33 -7.51
CA PRO A 35 -6.60 -0.14 -7.33
C PRO A 35 -6.25 0.34 -5.92
N LEU A 36 -5.06 -0.06 -5.48
CA LEU A 36 -4.40 0.48 -4.29
C LEU A 36 -3.34 1.50 -4.71
N ILE A 37 -3.54 2.76 -4.35
CA ILE A 37 -2.50 3.79 -4.41
C ILE A 37 -1.78 3.76 -3.07
N THR A 38 -0.46 3.67 -3.03
CA THR A 38 0.26 3.55 -1.75
C THR A 38 1.61 4.25 -1.78
N HIS A 39 2.06 4.74 -0.62
CA HIS A 39 3.43 5.22 -0.47
C HIS A 39 4.36 4.03 -0.25
N ALA A 40 5.56 4.15 -0.81
CA ALA A 40 6.72 3.33 -0.51
C ALA A 40 7.94 4.25 -0.62
N GLY A 41 9.10 3.80 -0.16
CA GLY A 41 10.26 4.65 0.07
C GLY A 41 10.14 5.46 1.36
N ASP A 42 10.91 6.54 1.43
CA ASP A 42 10.97 7.43 2.57
C ASP A 42 9.72 8.30 2.63
N GLU A 43 9.26 8.59 3.85
CA GLU A 43 8.11 9.46 4.11
C GLU A 43 8.53 10.50 5.15
N ARG A 44 8.53 11.78 4.76
CA ARG A 44 8.97 12.90 5.62
C ARG A 44 7.91 13.98 5.80
N ALA A 45 6.80 13.92 5.06
CA ALA A 45 5.71 14.86 5.24
C ALA A 45 4.91 14.60 6.53
N VAL A 46 4.89 13.35 7.00
CA VAL A 46 4.12 12.94 8.20
C VAL A 46 4.96 12.08 9.13
N HIS A 47 4.92 12.36 10.45
CA HIS A 47 5.51 11.49 11.47
C HIS A 47 4.80 10.14 11.49
N GLY A 48 5.57 9.06 11.55
CA GLY A 48 5.04 7.71 11.44
C GLY A 48 5.72 6.68 12.34
N PHE A 49 5.45 5.42 12.02
CA PHE A 49 5.84 4.23 12.76
C PHE A 49 7.14 3.59 12.22
N GLY A 50 7.81 4.27 11.29
CA GLY A 50 9.14 3.92 10.80
C GLY A 50 9.19 3.57 9.30
N GLU A 51 10.32 3.91 8.68
CA GLU A 51 10.56 3.80 7.23
C GLU A 51 10.57 2.35 6.72
N HIS A 52 10.78 1.37 7.60
CA HIS A 52 10.76 -0.05 7.24
C HIS A 52 9.43 -0.53 6.63
N LEU A 53 8.31 0.16 6.92
CA LEU A 53 7.00 -0.09 6.29
C LEU A 53 6.91 0.48 4.86
N GLY A 54 7.81 1.40 4.51
CA GLY A 54 7.97 1.94 3.17
C GLY A 54 8.79 1.05 2.23
N ASN A 55 9.41 -0.04 2.70
CA ASN A 55 10.16 -0.95 1.82
C ASN A 55 9.26 -1.47 0.67
N PRO A 56 9.55 -1.15 -0.61
CA PRO A 56 8.71 -1.51 -1.74
C PRO A 56 8.50 -3.03 -1.91
N LEU A 57 9.44 -3.84 -1.41
CA LEU A 57 9.32 -5.31 -1.47
C LEU A 57 8.15 -5.84 -0.63
N ARG A 58 7.65 -5.08 0.34
CA ARG A 58 6.45 -5.45 1.11
C ARG A 58 5.18 -5.43 0.25
N LEU A 59 5.21 -4.77 -0.90
CA LEU A 59 4.11 -4.76 -1.87
C LEU A 59 4.01 -6.03 -2.72
N ARG A 60 4.93 -7.00 -2.57
CA ARG A 60 4.81 -8.29 -3.27
C ARG A 60 3.48 -8.98 -2.99
N ARG A 61 3.04 -9.02 -1.72
CA ARG A 61 1.79 -9.70 -1.34
C ARG A 61 0.53 -9.14 -2.03
N PRO A 62 0.27 -7.81 -2.06
CA PRO A 62 -0.85 -7.29 -2.85
C PRO A 62 -0.69 -7.52 -4.36
N LEU A 63 0.53 -7.48 -4.90
CA LEU A 63 0.77 -7.76 -6.32
C LEU A 63 0.47 -9.23 -6.66
N ASP A 64 0.94 -10.17 -5.85
CA ASP A 64 0.69 -11.62 -5.99
C ASP A 64 -0.81 -11.95 -5.87
N ALA A 65 -1.54 -11.18 -5.06
CA ALA A 65 -2.99 -11.28 -4.93
C ALA A 65 -3.77 -10.69 -6.14
N GLY A 66 -3.07 -10.15 -7.16
CA GLY A 66 -3.67 -9.58 -8.36
C GLY A 66 -4.21 -8.15 -8.20
N VAL A 67 -3.83 -7.45 -7.13
CA VAL A 67 -4.22 -6.04 -6.93
C VAL A 67 -3.43 -5.16 -7.89
N ARG A 68 -4.12 -4.22 -8.56
CA ARG A 68 -3.45 -3.15 -9.30
C ARG A 68 -2.90 -2.13 -8.30
N VAL A 69 -1.58 -2.07 -8.17
CA VAL A 69 -0.89 -1.15 -7.25
C VAL A 69 -0.29 0.03 -8.01
N VAL A 70 -0.51 1.24 -7.50
CA VAL A 70 0.17 2.46 -7.93
C VAL A 70 1.05 2.94 -6.79
N VAL A 71 2.36 2.92 -6.99
CA VAL A 71 3.32 3.37 -5.97
C VAL A 71 3.58 4.86 -6.18
N ALA A 72 3.20 5.66 -5.19
CA ALA A 72 3.41 7.10 -5.22
C ALA A 72 4.91 7.43 -5.18
N HIS A 73 5.28 8.54 -5.81
CA HIS A 73 6.66 9.05 -5.83
C HIS A 73 7.70 8.03 -6.35
N CYS A 74 7.26 7.02 -7.13
CA CYS A 74 8.12 5.93 -7.62
C CYS A 74 8.96 5.27 -6.52
N ALA A 75 8.39 5.14 -5.31
CA ALA A 75 9.08 4.61 -4.13
C ALA A 75 10.33 5.39 -3.67
N SER A 76 10.41 6.68 -3.98
CA SER A 76 11.51 7.54 -3.55
C SER A 76 11.18 8.29 -2.26
N LEU A 77 10.93 9.59 -2.31
CA LEU A 77 10.62 10.44 -1.17
C LEU A 77 9.21 11.01 -1.30
N GLY A 78 8.40 10.80 -0.26
CA GLY A 78 7.07 11.36 -0.06
C GLY A 78 6.99 12.34 1.10
#